data_AF-A0A8B8UTL8-F1
#
_entry.id   AF-A0A8B8UTL8-F1
#
_cell.length_a   1.000
_cell.length_b   1.000
_cell.length_c   1.000
_cell.angle_alpha   90.00
_cell.angle_beta   90.00
_cell.angle_gamma   90.00
#
_symmetry.space_group_name_H-M   'P 1'
#
loop_
_entity.id
_entity.type
_entity.pdbx_description
1 polymer ?
#
loop_
_entity_poly.entity_id
_entity_poly.type
_entity_poly.pdbx_seq_one_letter_code
_entity_poly.pdbx_strand_id
1 'polypeptide(L)'
;MTTLVPSSKNKTRQLVAPFENDENPWMKKYHCQCKSCKMSVPVQPWLPRFFVFGVLCPIFWLVNLLSWWFLQFWQPHELEFQDLQEDEYPGFYEYEVITKKSVIPIKEEVLQEIRAMQDFSDSNSEEYYDSKNSMPSSFLNVNAEQVEDEEDTLKKYRYAFLKKVAHDVLESHDLLRKSFRDWNLRSLLGLLVDSILIIFVVLLCKKTR
;
A
#
# COMPACT_ATOMS: atom_id res chain seq x y z
N MET A 1 -12.90 -4.85 37.20
CA MET A 1 -12.93 -4.06 35.96
C MET A 1 -11.62 -3.30 35.89
N THR A 2 -10.66 -3.84 35.16
CA THR A 2 -9.31 -3.26 35.04
C THR A 2 -9.13 -2.92 33.57
N THR A 3 -9.24 -1.63 33.25
CA THR A 3 -9.06 -1.10 31.91
C THR A 3 -7.57 -1.07 31.58
N LEU A 4 -7.16 -1.93 30.65
CA LEU A 4 -5.82 -1.90 30.07
C LEU A 4 -5.72 -0.66 29.16
N VAL A 5 -4.90 0.29 29.59
CA VAL A 5 -4.48 1.44 28.79
C VAL A 5 -3.67 0.93 27.59
N PRO A 6 -3.99 1.32 26.34
CA PRO A 6 -3.20 0.91 25.19
C PRO A 6 -1.85 1.63 25.23
N SER A 7 -0.77 0.85 25.29
CA SER A 7 0.61 1.31 25.11
C SER A 7 0.75 1.92 23.71
N SER A 8 0.67 3.26 23.62
CA SER A 8 0.95 3.97 22.38
C SER A 8 2.45 3.89 22.13
N LYS A 9 2.85 3.02 21.20
CA LYS A 9 4.20 3.02 20.65
C LYS A 9 4.50 4.43 20.12
N ASN A 10 5.39 5.15 20.79
CA ASN A 10 5.94 6.42 20.31
C ASN A 10 6.66 6.13 18.98
N LYS A 11 5.97 6.37 17.86
CA LYS A 11 6.61 6.48 16.55
C LYS A 11 7.47 7.74 16.61
N THR A 12 8.78 7.56 16.66
CA THR A 12 9.74 8.64 16.40
C THR A 12 9.41 9.22 15.04
N ARG A 13 8.86 10.44 15.04
CA ARG A 13 8.63 11.19 13.80
C ARG A 13 9.99 11.69 13.33
N GLN A 14 10.27 11.52 12.06
CA GLN A 14 11.45 12.09 11.39
C GLN A 14 10.93 13.09 10.36
N LEU A 15 11.56 14.25 10.28
CA LEU A 15 11.26 15.22 9.23
C LEU A 15 11.85 14.67 7.93
N VAL A 16 10.98 14.34 6.99
CA VAL A 16 11.37 13.93 5.64
C VAL A 16 10.91 15.03 4.71
N ALA A 17 11.82 15.54 3.88
CA ALA A 17 11.45 16.55 2.91
C ALA A 17 10.49 15.92 1.87
N PRO A 18 9.41 16.60 1.45
CA PRO A 18 8.38 15.98 0.60
C PRO A 18 8.91 15.41 -0.71
N PHE A 19 9.94 16.03 -1.27
CA PHE A 19 10.58 15.66 -2.53
C PHE A 19 11.49 14.42 -2.43
N GLU A 20 11.95 14.05 -1.23
CA GLU A 20 12.74 12.82 -1.05
C GLU A 20 11.89 11.55 -1.04
N ASN A 21 10.56 11.67 -0.96
CA ASN A 21 9.66 10.50 -0.94
C ASN A 21 9.53 9.85 -2.32
N ASP A 22 9.61 10.63 -3.40
CA ASP A 22 9.42 10.13 -4.76
C ASP A 22 10.72 9.52 -5.34
N GLU A 23 11.88 10.00 -4.89
CA GLU A 23 13.20 9.53 -5.33
C GLU A 23 13.72 8.33 -4.53
N ASN A 24 13.14 8.02 -3.36
CA ASN A 24 13.64 6.94 -2.51
C ASN A 24 13.04 5.59 -2.93
N PRO A 25 13.84 4.61 -3.38
CA PRO A 25 13.36 3.28 -3.77
C PRO A 25 12.58 2.59 -2.64
N TRP A 26 12.92 2.89 -1.38
CA TRP A 26 12.23 2.32 -0.21
C TRP A 26 10.87 2.94 0.06
N MET A 27 10.51 4.09 -0.50
CA MET A 27 9.18 4.68 -0.33
C MET A 27 8.21 4.23 -1.42
N LYS A 28 8.74 3.79 -2.58
CA LYS A 28 7.97 3.24 -3.70
C LYS A 28 7.23 1.98 -3.27
N LYS A 29 5.92 1.94 -3.55
CA LYS A 29 5.11 0.73 -3.35
C LYS A 29 5.16 -0.12 -4.60
N TYR A 30 5.56 -1.37 -4.44
CA TYR A 30 5.60 -2.33 -5.52
C TYR A 30 4.28 -3.11 -5.59
N HIS A 31 3.82 -3.35 -6.80
CA HIS A 31 2.55 -4.05 -7.06
C HIS A 31 2.80 -5.26 -7.95
N CYS A 32 2.00 -6.30 -7.74
CA CYS A 32 2.06 -7.49 -8.59
C CYS A 32 1.62 -7.16 -10.03
N GLN A 33 2.43 -7.58 -11.01
CA GLN A 33 2.16 -7.37 -12.43
C GLN A 33 1.53 -8.58 -13.12
N CYS A 34 1.12 -9.59 -12.36
CA CYS A 34 0.51 -10.80 -12.89
C CYS A 34 -0.66 -10.48 -13.84
N LYS A 35 -0.87 -11.29 -14.88
CA LYS A 35 -1.93 -11.05 -15.87
C LYS A 35 -3.32 -10.91 -15.23
N SER A 36 -3.61 -11.72 -14.21
CA SER A 36 -4.85 -11.61 -13.43
C SER A 36 -4.95 -10.28 -12.66
N CYS A 37 -3.85 -9.84 -12.04
CA CYS A 37 -3.73 -8.59 -11.29
C CYS A 37 -3.96 -7.38 -12.20
N LYS A 38 -3.28 -7.37 -13.35
CA LYS A 38 -3.38 -6.31 -14.36
C LYS A 38 -4.80 -6.16 -14.91
N MET A 39 -5.50 -7.29 -15.11
CA MET A 39 -6.90 -7.29 -15.58
C MET A 39 -7.91 -6.95 -14.47
N SER A 40 -7.59 -7.25 -13.20
CA SER A 40 -8.52 -7.06 -12.08
C SER A 40 -8.50 -5.64 -11.51
N VAL A 41 -7.38 -4.92 -11.57
CA VAL A 41 -7.27 -3.50 -11.16
C VAL A 41 -8.36 -2.60 -11.78
N PRO A 42 -8.58 -2.58 -13.11
CA PRO A 42 -9.62 -1.72 -13.70
C PRO A 42 -11.04 -2.19 -13.36
N VAL A 43 -11.23 -3.48 -13.04
CA VAL A 43 -12.54 -4.07 -12.73
C VAL A 43 -12.92 -3.89 -11.26
N GLN A 44 -11.94 -3.76 -10.36
CA GLN A 44 -12.16 -3.59 -8.92
C GLN A 44 -13.21 -2.53 -8.53
N PRO A 45 -13.20 -1.30 -9.10
CA PRO A 45 -14.23 -0.30 -8.76
C PRO A 45 -15.62 -0.62 -9.32
N TRP A 46 -15.73 -1.54 -10.28
CA TRP A 46 -17.02 -1.97 -10.84
C TRP A 46 -17.72 -3.04 -9.99
N LEU A 47 -16.98 -3.83 -9.21
CA LEU A 47 -17.55 -4.82 -8.30
C LEU A 47 -18.64 -4.26 -7.37
N PRO A 48 -18.40 -3.19 -6.59
CA PRO A 48 -19.44 -2.60 -5.74
C PRO A 48 -20.60 -2.02 -6.55
N ARG A 49 -20.34 -1.46 -7.74
CA ARG A 49 -21.37 -0.89 -8.60
C ARG A 49 -22.31 -1.98 -9.12
N PHE A 50 -21.77 -3.07 -9.66
CA PHE A 50 -22.57 -4.22 -10.09
C PHE A 50 -23.31 -4.88 -8.94
N PHE A 51 -22.76 -4.87 -7.72
CA PHE A 51 -23.49 -5.33 -6.55
C PHE A 51 -24.74 -4.49 -6.28
N VAL A 52 -24.64 -3.16 -6.34
CA VAL A 52 -25.78 -2.25 -6.16
C VAL A 52 -26.80 -2.40 -7.29
N PHE A 53 -26.36 -2.43 -8.55
CA PHE A 53 -27.25 -2.67 -9.69
C PHE A 53 -27.91 -4.05 -9.65
N GLY A 54 -27.25 -5.03 -9.02
CA GLY A 54 -27.77 -6.37 -8.81
C GLY A 54 -29.06 -6.44 -8.00
N VAL A 55 -29.30 -5.46 -7.12
CA VAL A 55 -30.56 -5.35 -6.36
C VAL A 55 -31.76 -5.11 -7.30
N LEU A 56 -31.56 -4.40 -8.41
CA LEU A 56 -32.60 -4.16 -9.41
C LEU A 56 -32.65 -5.29 -10.45
N CYS A 57 -31.50 -5.83 -10.82
CA CYS A 57 -31.39 -6.89 -11.81
C CYS A 57 -30.35 -7.94 -11.36
N PRO A 58 -30.77 -9.13 -10.90
CA PRO A 58 -29.86 -10.13 -10.31
C PRO A 58 -28.81 -10.67 -11.29
N ILE A 59 -28.97 -10.41 -12.60
CA ILE A 59 -27.98 -10.73 -13.63
C ILE A 59 -26.63 -10.06 -13.33
N PHE A 60 -26.61 -8.85 -12.76
CA PHE A 60 -25.34 -8.18 -12.41
C PHE A 60 -24.56 -8.91 -11.32
N TRP A 61 -25.23 -9.59 -10.38
CA TRP A 61 -24.55 -10.46 -9.42
C TRP A 61 -23.91 -11.68 -10.07
N LEU A 62 -24.55 -12.25 -11.11
CA LEU A 62 -23.96 -13.32 -11.90
C LEU A 62 -22.73 -12.85 -12.67
N VAL A 63 -22.76 -11.64 -13.25
CA VAL A 63 -21.58 -11.05 -13.92
C VAL A 63 -20.42 -10.89 -12.95
N ASN A 64 -20.65 -10.45 -11.71
CA ASN A 64 -19.61 -10.40 -10.67
C ASN A 64 -18.98 -11.78 -10.40
N LEU A 65 -19.82 -12.81 -10.24
CA LEU A 65 -19.37 -14.20 -10.03
C LEU A 65 -18.57 -14.74 -11.21
N LEU A 66 -19.03 -14.51 -12.44
CA LEU A 66 -18.34 -14.93 -13.65
C LEU A 66 -17.01 -14.22 -13.83
N SER A 67 -16.96 -12.92 -13.52
CA SER A 67 -15.72 -12.15 -13.58
C SER A 67 -14.68 -12.70 -12.61
N TRP A 68 -15.09 -13.04 -11.38
CA TRP A 68 -14.19 -13.68 -10.41
C TRP A 68 -13.73 -15.06 -10.85
N TRP A 69 -14.65 -15.89 -11.34
CA TRP A 69 -14.31 -17.22 -11.85
C TRP A 69 -13.30 -17.13 -12.99
N PHE A 70 -13.52 -16.22 -13.93
CA PHE A 70 -12.61 -15.95 -15.05
C PHE A 70 -11.24 -15.50 -14.55
N LEU A 71 -11.18 -14.54 -13.63
CA LEU A 71 -9.92 -14.03 -13.11
C LEU A 71 -9.15 -15.07 -12.28
N GLN A 72 -9.85 -15.97 -11.58
CA GLN A 72 -9.28 -16.93 -10.64
C GLN A 72 -8.89 -18.27 -11.29
N PHE A 73 -9.62 -18.74 -12.29
CA PHE A 73 -9.39 -20.05 -12.92
C PHE A 73 -8.87 -19.97 -14.35
N TRP A 74 -9.16 -18.88 -15.08
CA TRP A 74 -8.81 -18.78 -16.49
C TRP A 74 -7.46 -18.10 -16.73
N GLN A 75 -7.06 -17.18 -15.85
CA GLN A 75 -5.80 -16.47 -15.99
C GLN A 75 -4.66 -17.24 -15.32
N PRO A 76 -3.43 -17.23 -15.90
CA PRO A 76 -2.25 -17.72 -15.19
C PRO A 76 -1.98 -16.87 -13.95
N HIS A 77 -1.66 -17.53 -12.83
CA HIS A 77 -1.44 -16.92 -11.50
C HIS A 77 0.04 -16.99 -11.09
N GLU A 78 0.94 -16.96 -12.06
CA GLU A 78 2.36 -16.88 -11.76
C GLU A 78 2.64 -15.47 -11.23
N LEU A 79 3.19 -15.39 -10.02
CA LEU A 79 3.58 -14.15 -9.37
C LEU A 79 4.71 -13.52 -10.20
N GLU A 80 4.35 -12.50 -10.96
CA GLU A 80 5.29 -11.74 -11.76
C GLU A 80 5.73 -10.51 -10.96
N PHE A 81 7.02 -10.49 -10.64
CA PHE A 81 7.69 -9.35 -10.05
C PHE A 81 8.01 -8.35 -11.16
N GLN A 82 8.03 -7.06 -10.83
CA GLN A 82 8.52 -6.05 -11.76
C GLN A 82 10.01 -6.27 -12.00
N ASP A 83 10.44 -6.27 -13.27
CA ASP A 83 11.86 -6.28 -13.63
C ASP A 83 12.51 -4.99 -13.12
N LEU A 84 13.18 -5.09 -11.98
CA LEU A 84 13.98 -4.02 -11.39
C LEU A 84 15.19 -3.78 -12.29
N GLN A 85 15.28 -2.59 -12.89
CA GLN A 85 16.48 -2.17 -13.61
C GLN A 85 17.64 -1.93 -12.63
N GLU A 86 18.90 -2.01 -13.10
CA GLU A 86 20.09 -1.90 -12.23
C GLU A 86 20.16 -0.56 -11.46
N ASP A 87 19.57 0.50 -12.00
CA ASP A 87 19.45 1.83 -11.41
C ASP A 87 18.35 1.94 -10.33
N GLU A 88 17.41 1.00 -10.25
CA GLU A 88 16.40 0.94 -9.18
C GLU A 88 16.91 0.24 -7.92
N TYR A 89 18.08 -0.41 -7.99
CA TYR A 89 18.67 -1.04 -6.82
C TYR A 89 19.28 0.01 -5.90
N PRO A 90 19.07 -0.13 -4.57
CA PRO A 90 19.55 0.87 -3.69
C PRO A 90 21.08 1.00 -3.70
N GLY A 91 21.53 2.24 -3.84
CA GLY A 91 22.93 2.63 -3.87
C GLY A 91 23.50 2.92 -2.47
N PHE A 92 24.82 3.07 -2.39
CA PHE A 92 25.51 3.49 -1.17
C PHE A 92 25.00 4.84 -0.65
N TYR A 93 24.70 5.78 -1.53
CA TYR A 93 24.14 7.09 -1.18
C TYR A 93 22.82 6.96 -0.40
N GLU A 94 21.88 6.14 -0.88
CA GLU A 94 20.56 5.99 -0.26
C GLU A 94 20.65 5.24 1.07
N TYR A 95 21.57 4.28 1.17
CA TYR A 95 21.91 3.62 2.42
C TYR A 95 22.41 4.64 3.46
N GLU A 96 23.34 5.50 3.08
CA GLU A 96 23.85 6.55 3.96
C GLU A 96 22.77 7.56 4.36
N VAL A 97 21.94 7.99 3.42
CA VAL A 97 20.83 8.91 3.68
C VAL A 97 19.86 8.31 4.71
N ILE A 98 19.48 7.04 4.56
CA ILE A 98 18.53 6.37 5.47
C ILE A 98 19.15 6.09 6.84
N THR A 99 20.42 5.66 6.88
CA THR A 99 21.13 5.45 8.16
C THR A 99 21.30 6.75 8.92
N LYS A 100 21.74 7.83 8.26
CA LYS A 100 21.86 9.17 8.87
C LYS A 100 20.49 9.70 9.35
N LYS A 101 19.41 9.45 8.61
CA LYS A 101 18.02 9.78 9.02
C LYS A 101 17.57 9.00 10.26
N SER A 102 17.90 7.71 10.35
CA SER A 102 17.51 6.86 11.48
C SER A 102 18.13 7.27 12.83
N VAL A 103 19.23 8.03 12.79
CA VAL A 103 20.05 8.38 13.96
C VAL A 103 19.68 9.73 14.59
N ILE A 104 18.85 10.56 13.93
CA ILE A 104 18.49 11.89 14.44
C ILE A 104 17.09 11.84 15.08
N PRO A 105 16.96 11.62 16.40
CA PRO A 105 15.69 11.80 17.09
C PRO A 105 15.35 13.29 17.13
N ILE A 106 14.13 13.65 16.74
CA ILE A 106 13.63 15.01 16.93
C ILE A 106 13.49 15.25 18.44
N LYS A 107 14.10 16.33 18.94
CA LYS A 107 13.94 16.77 20.33
C LYS A 107 12.47 17.11 20.59
N GLU A 108 11.93 16.69 21.74
CA GLU A 108 10.51 16.90 22.08
C GLU A 108 10.10 18.39 22.05
N GLU A 109 11.04 19.29 22.35
CA GLU A 109 10.88 20.75 22.25
C GLU A 109 10.51 21.19 20.82
N VAL A 110 11.19 20.64 19.82
CA VAL A 110 10.93 20.93 18.40
C VAL A 110 9.60 20.30 17.95
N LEU A 111 9.22 19.15 18.50
CA LEU A 111 7.90 18.53 18.23
C LEU A 111 6.73 19.32 18.84
N GLN A 112 6.96 20.03 19.94
CA GLN A 112 5.96 20.93 20.53
C GLN A 112 5.84 22.20 19.70
N GLU A 113 6.96 22.74 19.22
CA GLU A 113 6.99 23.91 18.35
C GLU A 113 6.32 23.64 16.99
N ILE A 114 6.58 22.49 16.35
CA ILE A 114 5.90 22.08 15.11
C ILE A 114 4.38 21.95 15.34
N ARG A 115 3.96 21.38 16.46
CA ARG A 115 2.52 21.27 16.80
C ARG A 115 1.89 22.65 16.95
N ALA A 116 2.56 23.56 17.66
CA ALA A 116 2.10 24.94 17.80
C ALA A 116 2.02 25.64 16.43
N MET A 117 3.05 25.52 15.59
CA MET A 117 3.08 26.11 14.24
C MET A 117 2.01 25.53 13.31
N GLN A 118 1.71 24.23 13.41
CA GLN A 118 0.65 23.60 12.61
C GLN A 118 -0.74 24.09 13.02
N ASP A 119 -0.98 24.27 14.33
CA ASP A 119 -2.21 24.88 14.84
C ASP A 119 -2.36 26.35 14.39
N PHE A 120 -1.26 27.08 14.17
CA PHE A 120 -1.29 28.44 13.59
C PHE A 120 -1.45 28.43 12.06
N SER A 121 -0.87 27.46 11.36
CA SER A 121 -0.90 27.37 9.88
C SER A 121 -2.29 27.04 9.32
N ASP A 122 -3.15 26.37 10.08
CA ASP A 122 -4.56 26.17 9.71
C ASP A 122 -5.38 27.48 9.73
N SER A 123 -4.78 28.59 10.19
CA SER A 123 -5.46 29.89 10.35
C SER A 123 -4.91 31.06 9.52
N ASN A 124 -3.75 30.94 8.86
CA ASN A 124 -3.27 31.97 7.93
C ASN A 124 -2.21 31.41 6.97
N SER A 125 -2.57 31.36 5.69
CA SER A 125 -1.66 31.16 4.58
C SER A 125 -0.90 32.44 4.24
N GLU A 126 0.33 32.25 3.76
CA GLU A 126 1.28 33.23 3.17
C GLU A 126 2.24 33.91 4.16
N GLU A 127 3.50 33.45 4.18
CA GLU A 127 4.61 34.31 3.72
C GLU A 127 5.95 33.55 3.55
N TYR A 128 6.71 34.09 2.61
CA TYR A 128 8.03 33.71 2.08
C TYR A 128 9.16 34.21 2.98
N TYR A 129 10.21 33.40 3.26
CA TYR A 129 11.56 33.94 3.54
C TYR A 129 12.70 32.94 3.26
N ASP A 130 13.75 33.52 2.66
CA ASP A 130 15.04 32.99 2.23
C ASP A 130 16.04 32.89 3.41
N SER A 131 16.88 31.85 3.47
CA SER A 131 18.08 31.87 4.34
C SER A 131 19.17 30.86 3.93
N LYS A 132 20.24 31.42 3.36
CA LYS A 132 21.63 30.92 3.27
C LYS A 132 22.17 30.35 4.60
N ASN A 133 22.86 29.20 4.58
CA ASN A 133 24.31 29.10 4.90
C ASN A 133 24.88 27.66 5.00
N SER A 134 26.01 27.49 4.30
CA SER A 134 27.25 26.74 4.61
C SER A 134 27.23 25.27 5.09
N MET A 135 27.75 24.42 4.20
CA MET A 135 28.19 23.03 4.38
C MET A 135 29.68 22.98 4.78
N PRO A 136 30.12 22.02 5.61
CA PRO A 136 31.52 21.59 5.63
C PRO A 136 31.64 20.16 5.12
N SER A 137 32.28 20.00 3.96
CA SER A 137 32.71 18.74 3.39
C SER A 137 34.06 18.33 4.00
N SER A 138 34.09 17.24 4.77
CA SER A 138 35.34 16.53 5.09
C SER A 138 35.31 15.16 4.44
N PHE A 139 36.01 15.04 3.31
CA PHE A 139 36.38 13.77 2.70
C PHE A 139 37.34 13.03 3.64
N LEU A 140 36.99 11.81 4.03
CA LEU A 140 37.89 10.91 4.75
C LEU A 140 38.35 9.77 3.83
N ASN A 141 39.67 9.57 3.83
CA ASN A 141 40.39 8.46 3.21
C ASN A 141 39.76 7.11 3.60
N VAL A 142 39.34 6.33 2.61
CA VAL A 142 38.83 4.97 2.81
C VAL A 142 39.98 3.99 2.57
N ASN A 143 40.39 3.27 3.62
CA ASN A 143 41.34 2.17 3.54
C ASN A 143 40.64 0.91 2.99
N ALA A 144 41.37 0.09 2.24
CA ALA A 144 40.86 -1.08 1.52
C ALA A 144 40.14 -2.16 2.38
N GLU A 145 40.39 -2.20 3.69
CA GLU A 145 39.73 -3.12 4.62
C GLU A 145 38.30 -2.65 5.01
N GLN A 146 38.04 -1.35 4.91
CA GLN A 146 36.71 -0.77 5.13
C GLN A 146 35.78 -1.02 3.94
N VAL A 147 36.35 -1.19 2.74
CA VAL A 147 35.62 -1.43 1.49
C VAL A 147 34.95 -2.81 1.47
N GLU A 148 35.57 -3.84 2.07
CA GLU A 148 34.97 -5.19 2.15
C GLU A 148 33.77 -5.23 3.11
N ASP A 149 33.84 -4.54 4.26
CA ASP A 149 32.71 -4.44 5.20
C ASP A 149 31.57 -3.56 4.65
N GLU A 150 31.90 -2.51 3.89
CA GLU A 150 30.95 -1.67 3.18
C GLU A 150 30.22 -2.44 2.05
N GLU A 151 30.92 -3.32 1.32
CA GLU A 151 30.29 -4.14 0.28
C GLU A 151 29.31 -5.18 0.88
N ASP A 152 29.68 -5.82 1.99
CA ASP A 152 28.83 -6.81 2.66
C ASP A 152 27.62 -6.19 3.36
N THR A 153 27.77 -4.99 3.90
CA THR A 153 26.64 -4.21 4.44
C THR A 153 25.70 -3.76 3.32
N LEU A 154 26.21 -3.34 2.16
CA LEU A 154 25.40 -3.02 0.99
C LEU A 154 24.63 -4.25 0.47
N LYS A 155 25.27 -5.43 0.41
CA LYS A 155 24.60 -6.69 0.03
C LYS A 155 23.43 -7.01 0.97
N LYS A 156 23.63 -6.88 2.29
CA LYS A 156 22.55 -7.06 3.28
C LYS A 156 21.42 -6.06 3.07
N TYR A 157 21.75 -4.81 2.73
CA TYR A 157 20.77 -3.77 2.47
C TYR A 157 19.94 -4.05 1.20
N ARG A 158 20.60 -4.43 0.10
CA ARG A 158 19.93 -4.85 -1.15
C ARG A 158 19.05 -6.08 -0.94
N TYR A 159 19.49 -7.04 -0.13
CA TYR A 159 18.67 -8.19 0.25
C TYR A 159 17.41 -7.77 1.03
N ALA A 160 17.56 -6.88 2.01
CA ALA A 160 16.42 -6.36 2.77
C ALA A 160 15.43 -5.58 1.88
N PHE A 161 15.95 -4.84 0.91
CA PHE A 161 15.14 -4.16 -0.11
C PHE A 161 14.36 -5.15 -0.96
N LEU A 162 15.03 -6.15 -1.55
CA LEU A 162 14.36 -7.19 -2.34
C LEU A 162 13.31 -7.94 -1.53
N LYS A 163 13.59 -8.23 -0.26
CA LYS A 163 12.61 -8.84 0.65
C LYS A 163 11.39 -7.94 0.85
N LYS A 164 11.58 -6.63 0.97
CA LYS A 164 10.48 -5.66 1.03
C LYS A 164 9.68 -5.64 -0.27
N VAL A 165 10.34 -5.55 -1.42
CA VAL A 165 9.68 -5.58 -2.74
C VAL A 165 8.82 -6.84 -2.87
N ALA A 166 9.37 -8.00 -2.52
CA ALA A 166 8.62 -9.25 -2.53
C ALA A 166 7.40 -9.19 -1.60
N HIS A 167 7.57 -8.68 -0.37
CA HIS A 167 6.47 -8.51 0.57
C HIS A 167 5.37 -7.59 0.02
N ASP A 168 5.73 -6.43 -0.55
CA ASP A 168 4.77 -5.47 -1.11
C ASP A 168 4.00 -6.07 -2.30
N VAL A 169 4.70 -6.81 -3.18
CA VAL A 169 4.09 -7.53 -4.30
C VAL A 169 3.09 -8.59 -3.81
N LEU A 170 3.48 -9.41 -2.83
CA LEU A 170 2.62 -10.42 -2.21
C LEU A 170 1.40 -9.78 -1.53
N GLU A 171 1.61 -8.74 -0.73
CA GLU A 171 0.54 -8.04 -0.02
C GLU A 171 -0.46 -7.42 -1.00
N SER A 172 0.02 -6.75 -2.05
CA SER A 172 -0.85 -6.15 -3.08
C SER A 172 -1.70 -7.21 -3.81
N HIS A 173 -1.09 -8.36 -4.16
CA HIS A 173 -1.78 -9.48 -4.77
C HIS A 173 -2.87 -10.06 -3.86
N ASP A 174 -2.55 -10.28 -2.58
CA ASP A 174 -3.48 -10.87 -1.63
C ASP A 174 -4.63 -9.93 -1.26
N LEU A 175 -4.35 -8.63 -1.12
CA LEU A 175 -5.38 -7.61 -0.90
C LEU A 175 -6.38 -7.55 -2.06
N LEU A 176 -5.89 -7.62 -3.29
CA LEU A 176 -6.73 -7.61 -4.48
C LEU A 176 -7.64 -8.85 -4.51
N ARG A 177 -7.07 -10.05 -4.30
CA ARG A 177 -7.85 -11.30 -4.24
C ARG A 177 -8.87 -11.30 -3.11
N LYS A 178 -8.49 -10.79 -1.94
CA LYS A 178 -9.40 -10.66 -0.80
C LYS A 178 -10.56 -9.74 -1.13
N SER A 179 -10.31 -8.58 -1.73
CA SER A 179 -11.35 -7.65 -2.18
C SER A 179 -12.32 -8.33 -3.14
N PHE A 180 -11.82 -9.01 -4.17
CA PHE A 180 -12.67 -9.75 -5.10
C PHE A 180 -13.49 -10.84 -4.41
N ARG A 181 -12.85 -11.66 -3.56
CA ARG A 181 -13.54 -12.72 -2.80
C ARG A 181 -14.67 -12.17 -1.94
N ASP A 182 -14.43 -11.09 -1.21
CA ASP A 182 -15.41 -10.50 -0.30
C ASP A 182 -16.64 -9.97 -1.06
N TRP A 183 -16.44 -9.30 -2.21
CA TRP A 183 -17.55 -8.83 -3.06
C TRP A 183 -18.31 -9.95 -3.74
N ASN A 184 -17.62 -11.05 -4.09
CA ASN A 184 -18.26 -12.23 -4.66
C ASN A 184 -19.11 -12.96 -3.64
N LEU A 185 -18.63 -13.08 -2.39
CA LEU A 185 -19.40 -13.69 -1.31
C LEU A 185 -20.67 -12.88 -1.01
N ARG A 186 -20.57 -11.54 -1.05
CA ARG A 186 -21.75 -10.65 -0.95
C ARG A 186 -22.73 -10.84 -2.11
N SER A 187 -22.23 -10.93 -3.35
CA SER A 187 -23.08 -11.14 -4.54
C SER A 187 -23.77 -12.51 -4.53
N LEU A 188 -23.05 -13.55 -4.07
CA LEU A 188 -23.60 -14.89 -3.87
C LEU A 188 -24.72 -14.90 -2.83
N LEU A 189 -24.52 -14.22 -1.69
CA LEU A 189 -25.55 -14.08 -0.67
C LEU A 189 -26.78 -13.32 -1.21
N GLY A 190 -26.56 -12.26 -1.99
CA GLY A 190 -27.64 -11.53 -2.67
C GLY A 190 -28.48 -12.44 -3.58
N LEU A 191 -27.81 -13.25 -4.42
CA LEU A 191 -28.49 -14.21 -5.29
C LEU A 191 -29.30 -15.27 -4.53
N LEU A 192 -28.79 -15.77 -3.40
CA LEU A 192 -29.50 -16.75 -2.58
C LEU A 192 -30.78 -16.14 -1.98
N VAL A 193 -30.69 -14.92 -1.44
CA VAL A 193 -31.86 -14.22 -0.88
C VAL A 193 -32.90 -13.94 -1.94
N ASP A 194 -32.49 -13.42 -3.10
CA ASP A 194 -33.39 -13.11 -4.21
C ASP A 194 -34.07 -14.37 -4.76
N SER A 195 -33.34 -15.47 -4.90
CA SER A 195 -33.89 -16.76 -5.31
C SER A 195 -34.99 -17.25 -4.35
N ILE A 196 -34.80 -17.12 -3.04
CA ILE A 196 -35.80 -17.48 -2.03
C ILE A 196 -37.05 -16.60 -2.15
N LEU A 197 -36.87 -15.28 -2.34
CA LEU A 197 -37.97 -14.33 -2.51
C LEU A 197 -38.79 -14.64 -3.77
N ILE A 198 -38.13 -14.92 -4.90
CA ILE A 198 -38.80 -15.31 -6.15
C ILE A 198 -39.63 -16.57 -5.94
N ILE A 199 -39.07 -17.62 -5.31
CA ILE A 199 -39.79 -18.86 -5.01
C ILE A 199 -41.02 -18.57 -4.14
N PHE A 200 -40.87 -17.77 -3.10
CA PHE A 200 -41.96 -17.42 -2.19
C PHE A 200 -43.09 -16.67 -2.91
N VAL A 201 -42.76 -15.68 -3.74
CA VAL A 201 -43.73 -14.93 -4.55
C VAL A 201 -44.47 -15.87 -5.51
N VAL A 202 -43.75 -16.76 -6.20
CA VAL A 202 -44.36 -17.74 -7.11
C VAL A 202 -45.31 -18.68 -6.37
N LEU A 203 -44.95 -19.15 -5.18
CA LEU A 203 -45.81 -19.99 -4.35
C LEU A 203 -47.05 -19.24 -3.87
N LEU A 204 -46.92 -17.97 -3.47
CA LEU A 204 -48.06 -17.14 -3.10
C LEU A 204 -49.00 -16.91 -4.28
N CYS A 205 -48.49 -16.50 -5.44
CA CYS A 205 -49.29 -16.30 -6.65
C CYS A 205 -50.00 -17.58 -7.10
N LYS A 206 -49.38 -18.76 -6.94
CA LYS A 206 -50.03 -20.04 -7.22
C LYS A 206 -51.13 -20.39 -6.21
N LYS A 207 -50.99 -19.99 -4.94
CA LYS A 207 -51.98 -20.28 -3.89
C LYS A 207 -53.20 -19.36 -3.97
N THR A 208 -53.03 -18.12 -4.43
CA THR A 208 -54.12 -17.14 -4.55
C THR A 208 -55.00 -17.36 -5.79
N ARG A 209 -54.56 -18.19 -6.75
CA ARG A 209 -55.30 -18.54 -7.97
C ARG A 209 -56.01 -19.87 -7.82
#